data_AF-A0A6P5RK76-F1
#
_entry.id   AF-A0A6P5RK76-F1
#
_cell.length_a   1.000
_cell.length_b   1.000
_cell.length_c   1.000
_cell.angle_alpha   90.00
_cell.angle_beta   90.00
_cell.angle_gamma   90.00
#
_symmetry.space_group_name_H-M   'P 1'
#
loop_
_entity.id
_entity.type
_entity.pdbx_description
1 polymer ?
#
loop_
_entity_poly.entity_id
_entity_poly.type
_entity_poly.pdbx_seq_one_letter_code
_entity_poly.pdbx_strand_id
1 'polypeptide(L)'
;MPVVGSSGAFRVGNNSTITSSEGKYSPTSIVSDYEDLEYFNYGEEFLRVEALSSPPPYLERLKLVGKLEKVPHWFCSLHALTYLYLYGSRLEEDFLPHIEALPSLHFLNLDDASVREELCFSSGFVKLRYLRFRNFALLNKITIEKGAMPNLEFLDIRSCMTLKTLPQGIEHLTKLQGYRFDNVSKKFRESIKEGGVDHARMLLVDKRCKKYTNESLPIEDFTHEFSFCSI
;
A
#
# COMPACT_ATOMS: atom_id res chain seq x y z
N MET A 1 -14.91 36.15 32.13
CA MET A 1 -15.25 34.73 32.36
C MET A 1 -15.46 34.06 31.01
N PRO A 2 -14.58 33.17 30.55
CA PRO A 2 -14.92 32.18 29.54
C PRO A 2 -15.32 30.86 30.20
N VAL A 3 -16.35 30.25 29.65
CA VAL A 3 -17.01 29.04 30.13
C VAL A 3 -16.16 27.80 29.81
N VAL A 4 -16.17 26.88 30.76
CA VAL A 4 -15.47 25.60 30.82
C VAL A 4 -16.07 24.59 29.82
N GLY A 5 -15.18 23.90 29.10
CA GLY A 5 -15.16 22.44 28.94
C GLY A 5 -16.28 21.75 28.14
N SER A 6 -15.88 21.11 27.04
CA SER A 6 -16.40 19.79 26.68
C SER A 6 -15.29 19.01 25.97
N SER A 7 -14.55 18.26 26.78
CA SER A 7 -13.67 17.19 26.32
C SER A 7 -14.56 16.08 25.76
N GLY A 8 -14.62 15.97 24.43
CA GLY A 8 -15.27 14.84 23.76
C GLY A 8 -14.34 13.64 23.79
N ALA A 9 -14.33 12.91 24.90
CA ALA A 9 -13.73 11.58 24.96
C ALA A 9 -14.60 10.62 24.13
N PHE A 10 -14.12 10.19 22.97
CA PHE A 10 -14.81 9.18 22.18
C PHE A 10 -14.54 7.80 22.80
N ARG A 11 -15.56 7.27 23.48
CA ARG A 11 -15.57 5.89 23.98
C ARG A 11 -15.66 4.96 22.77
N VAL A 12 -14.64 4.13 22.59
CA VAL A 12 -14.71 2.95 21.73
C VAL A 12 -15.67 1.97 22.40
N GLY A 13 -16.78 1.66 21.74
CA GLY A 13 -17.78 0.74 22.25
C GLY A 13 -18.74 0.28 21.15
N ASN A 14 -18.53 -0.98 20.74
CA ASN A 14 -19.44 -1.92 20.05
C ASN A 14 -20.00 -1.49 18.69
N ASN A 15 -19.56 -2.20 17.63
CA ASN A 15 -20.16 -2.26 16.28
C ASN A 15 -21.07 -1.07 15.94
N SER A 16 -20.47 0.10 15.74
CA SER A 16 -21.20 1.31 15.43
C SER A 16 -20.79 1.82 14.06
N THR A 17 -21.63 1.57 13.06
CA THR A 17 -21.71 2.42 11.88
C THR A 17 -22.07 3.83 12.36
N ILE A 18 -21.11 4.75 12.38
CA ILE A 18 -21.39 6.15 12.72
C ILE A 18 -21.99 6.80 11.48
N THR A 19 -23.30 6.68 11.30
CA THR A 19 -24.04 7.53 10.37
C THR A 19 -24.40 8.83 11.07
N SER A 20 -23.90 9.97 10.56
CA SER A 20 -24.37 11.29 10.99
C SER A 20 -25.88 11.39 10.71
N SER A 21 -26.67 11.53 11.77
CA SER A 21 -28.12 11.67 11.70
C SER A 21 -28.50 13.06 11.19
N GLU A 22 -28.40 13.29 9.89
CA GLU A 22 -29.11 14.37 9.18
C GLU A 22 -28.94 14.20 7.65
N GLY A 23 -29.81 13.40 7.03
CA GLY A 23 -30.39 13.61 5.69
C GLY A 23 -29.54 13.97 4.46
N LYS A 24 -28.21 13.86 4.48
CA LYS A 24 -27.33 14.04 3.31
C LYS A 24 -26.16 13.06 3.40
N TYR A 25 -25.95 12.27 2.36
CA TYR A 25 -24.83 11.33 2.23
C TYR A 25 -23.52 11.98 2.68
N SER A 26 -22.94 11.46 3.75
CA SER A 26 -21.60 11.87 4.19
C SER A 26 -20.58 11.04 3.41
N PRO A 27 -19.59 11.65 2.74
CA PRO A 27 -18.67 10.94 1.85
C PRO A 27 -17.65 10.06 2.58
N THR A 28 -17.67 10.03 3.92
CA THR A 28 -16.70 9.28 4.73
C THR A 28 -17.39 8.14 5.48
N SER A 29 -16.98 6.90 5.19
CA SER A 29 -17.40 5.71 5.95
C SER A 29 -16.20 5.13 6.68
N ILE A 30 -16.41 4.75 7.94
CA ILE A 30 -15.41 4.08 8.80
C ILE A 30 -15.97 2.71 9.14
N VAL A 31 -15.25 1.66 8.76
CA VAL A 31 -15.50 0.31 9.25
C VAL A 31 -14.31 -0.05 10.14
N SER A 32 -14.57 -0.35 11.40
CA SER A 32 -13.53 -0.68 12.38
C SER A 32 -13.93 -1.92 13.16
N ASP A 33 -13.10 -2.95 13.08
CA ASP A 33 -12.99 -3.99 14.10
C ASP A 33 -11.68 -3.77 14.88
N TYR A 34 -11.49 -4.41 16.03
CA TYR A 34 -10.41 -4.06 16.97
C TYR A 34 -8.99 -4.07 16.36
N GLU A 35 -8.78 -4.82 15.29
CA GLU A 35 -7.47 -4.99 14.62
C GLU A 35 -7.44 -4.42 13.19
N ASP A 36 -8.59 -4.02 12.64
CA ASP A 36 -8.79 -3.64 11.24
C ASP A 36 -9.47 -2.27 11.15
N LEU A 37 -8.89 -1.36 10.38
CA LEU A 37 -9.44 -0.02 10.16
C LEU A 37 -9.53 0.29 8.67
N GLU A 38 -10.75 0.53 8.20
CA GLU A 38 -11.04 0.92 6.82
C GLU A 38 -11.66 2.32 6.75
N TYR A 39 -11.04 3.19 5.96
CA TYR A 39 -11.53 4.53 5.66
C TYR A 39 -11.82 4.65 4.18
N PHE A 40 -13.02 5.13 3.86
CA PHE A 40 -13.45 5.34 2.49
C PHE A 40 -13.85 6.79 2.25
N ASN A 41 -13.33 7.38 1.19
CA ASN A 41 -13.90 8.54 0.53
C ASN A 41 -13.87 8.31 -0.99
N TYR A 42 -15.06 8.15 -1.57
CA TYR A 42 -15.24 7.89 -3.01
C TYR A 42 -15.45 9.18 -3.81
N GLY A 43 -15.43 10.35 -3.16
CA GLY A 43 -15.51 11.64 -3.83
C GLY A 43 -14.15 12.16 -4.31
N GLU A 44 -14.18 13.26 -5.06
CA GLU A 44 -12.97 14.03 -5.44
C GLU A 44 -12.36 14.80 -4.25
N GLU A 45 -13.03 14.79 -3.10
CA GLU A 45 -12.59 15.43 -1.88
C GLU A 45 -11.53 14.61 -1.14
N PHE A 46 -10.67 15.30 -0.39
CA PHE A 46 -9.65 14.64 0.42
C PHE A 46 -10.27 13.82 1.56
N LEU A 47 -9.71 12.63 1.79
CA LEU A 47 -9.97 11.78 2.93
C LEU A 47 -9.43 12.45 4.20
N ARG A 48 -10.33 12.82 5.11
CA ARG A 48 -9.99 13.47 6.38
C ARG A 48 -9.59 12.41 7.42
N VAL A 49 -8.31 12.11 7.47
CA VAL A 49 -7.70 11.14 8.39
C VAL A 49 -7.21 11.80 9.70
N GLU A 50 -7.24 13.12 9.77
CA GLU A 50 -6.85 13.94 10.92
C GLU A 50 -7.85 13.83 12.08
N ALA A 51 -9.06 13.37 11.79
CA ALA A 51 -10.05 13.00 12.82
C ALA A 51 -9.55 11.80 13.68
N LEU A 52 -8.61 11.00 13.15
CA LEU A 52 -7.88 9.96 13.89
C LEU A 52 -6.57 10.49 14.45
N SER A 53 -6.62 11.52 15.29
CA SER A 53 -5.38 12.10 15.87
C SER A 53 -4.47 11.06 16.56
N SER A 54 -4.98 9.88 16.92
CA SER A 54 -4.19 8.68 17.20
C SER A 54 -5.02 7.42 16.83
N PRO A 55 -4.64 6.65 15.80
CA PRO A 55 -5.21 5.31 15.61
C PRO A 55 -4.86 4.40 16.78
N PRO A 56 -5.58 3.28 16.97
CA PRO A 56 -5.26 2.30 18.01
C PRO A 56 -3.83 1.74 17.84
N PRO A 57 -3.03 1.61 18.93
CA PRO A 57 -1.64 1.16 18.83
C PRO A 57 -1.49 -0.32 18.44
N TYR A 58 -2.57 -1.10 18.57
CA TYR A 58 -2.67 -2.51 18.22
C TYR A 58 -3.26 -2.74 16.81
N LEU A 59 -3.42 -1.68 16.02
CA LEU A 59 -3.96 -1.79 14.66
C LEU A 59 -3.03 -2.64 13.77
N GLU A 60 -3.56 -3.76 13.26
CA GLU A 60 -2.81 -4.69 12.42
C GLU A 60 -3.06 -4.47 10.93
N ARG A 61 -4.26 -4.02 10.55
CA ARG A 61 -4.60 -3.73 9.15
C ARG A 61 -5.17 -2.33 9.00
N LEU A 62 -4.62 -1.60 8.05
CA LEU A 62 -5.08 -0.26 7.70
C LEU A 62 -5.35 -0.20 6.21
N LYS A 63 -6.57 0.20 5.85
CA LYS A 63 -6.99 0.43 4.49
C LYS A 63 -7.53 1.83 4.34
N LEU A 64 -6.85 2.63 3.53
CA LEU A 64 -7.26 3.98 3.17
C LEU A 64 -7.67 3.99 1.71
N VAL A 65 -8.93 4.34 1.45
CA VAL A 65 -9.50 4.47 0.12
C VAL A 65 -9.93 5.91 -0.09
N GLY A 66 -9.40 6.55 -1.13
CA GLY A 66 -9.66 7.95 -1.46
C GLY A 66 -8.42 8.83 -1.32
N LYS A 67 -8.50 10.02 -1.91
CA LYS A 67 -7.37 10.97 -2.05
C LYS A 67 -6.91 11.50 -0.70
N LEU A 68 -5.61 11.46 -0.40
CA LEU A 68 -5.04 12.05 0.80
C LEU A 68 -4.38 13.39 0.47
N GLU A 69 -4.61 14.40 1.29
CA GLU A 69 -3.96 15.72 1.12
C GLU A 69 -2.48 15.64 1.50
N LYS A 70 -2.18 14.96 2.61
CA LYS A 70 -0.84 14.81 3.17
C LYS A 70 -0.64 13.40 3.72
N VAL A 71 0.61 13.05 3.98
CA VAL A 71 0.91 11.80 4.70
C VAL A 71 0.44 11.94 6.16
N PRO A 72 -0.34 11.00 6.70
CA PRO A 72 -0.78 11.08 8.09
C PRO A 72 0.42 11.00 9.04
N HIS A 73 0.54 11.97 9.94
CA HIS A 73 1.67 12.08 10.88
C HIS A 73 1.82 10.86 11.80
N TRP A 74 0.74 10.11 12.02
CA TRP A 74 0.72 8.89 12.83
C TRP A 74 1.14 7.62 12.07
N PHE A 75 1.47 7.68 10.77
CA PHE A 75 1.93 6.50 10.03
C PHE A 75 3.10 5.79 10.71
N CYS A 76 4.04 6.55 11.27
CA CYS A 76 5.23 6.00 11.91
C CYS A 76 4.97 5.39 13.31
N SER A 77 3.82 5.66 13.94
CA SER A 77 3.48 5.15 15.28
C SER A 77 2.75 3.81 15.27
N LEU A 78 2.39 3.29 14.09
CA LEU A 78 1.62 2.06 13.90
C LEU A 78 2.48 0.79 14.03
N HIS A 79 3.07 0.56 15.19
CA HIS A 79 4.05 -0.52 15.41
C HIS A 79 3.47 -1.94 15.21
N ALA A 80 2.17 -2.15 15.42
CA ALA A 80 1.51 -3.44 15.19
C ALA A 80 1.08 -3.65 13.71
N LEU A 81 1.19 -2.62 12.87
CA LEU A 81 0.64 -2.67 11.51
C LEU A 81 1.38 -3.70 10.66
N THR A 82 0.61 -4.68 10.20
CA THR A 82 1.07 -5.81 9.41
C THR A 82 0.63 -5.66 7.95
N TYR A 83 -0.54 -5.07 7.70
CA TYR A 83 -1.09 -4.86 6.36
C TYR A 83 -1.44 -3.38 6.14
N LEU A 84 -0.84 -2.77 5.11
CA LEU A 84 -1.18 -1.42 4.68
C LEU A 84 -1.70 -1.44 3.24
N TYR A 85 -2.89 -0.89 3.07
CA TYR A 85 -3.51 -0.69 1.77
C TYR A 85 -3.80 0.80 1.53
N LEU A 86 -3.22 1.34 0.45
CA LEU A 86 -3.48 2.69 -0.03
C LEU A 86 -4.14 2.59 -1.40
N TYR A 87 -5.42 2.96 -1.49
CA TYR A 87 -6.23 2.91 -2.71
C TYR A 87 -6.67 4.31 -3.11
N GLY A 88 -6.26 4.78 -4.29
CA GLY A 88 -6.62 6.12 -4.76
C GLY A 88 -6.11 7.25 -3.86
N SER A 89 -5.09 6.98 -3.03
CA SER A 89 -4.53 7.98 -2.11
C SER A 89 -3.86 9.15 -2.82
N ARG A 90 -3.34 8.93 -4.04
CA ARG A 90 -2.80 9.98 -4.93
C ARG A 90 -1.95 11.03 -4.21
N LEU A 91 -1.13 10.61 -3.25
CA LEU A 91 -0.25 11.46 -2.45
C LEU A 91 0.79 12.16 -3.32
N GLU A 92 0.95 13.47 -3.10
CA GLU A 92 2.00 14.30 -3.69
C GLU A 92 3.32 14.20 -2.91
N GLU A 93 3.20 14.09 -1.58
CA GLU A 93 4.31 13.90 -0.64
C GLU A 93 4.87 12.47 -0.71
N ASP A 94 6.14 12.32 -0.35
CA ASP A 94 6.76 10.99 -0.23
C ASP A 94 6.37 10.33 1.10
N PHE A 95 5.54 9.29 1.00
CA PHE A 95 5.05 8.54 2.16
C PHE A 95 6.00 7.42 2.59
N LEU A 96 6.96 7.01 1.76
CA LEU A 96 7.84 5.89 2.07
C LEU A 96 8.64 6.08 3.37
N PRO A 97 9.22 7.26 3.65
CA PRO A 97 9.92 7.51 4.93
C PRO A 97 9.02 7.36 6.17
N HIS A 98 7.71 7.49 6.02
CA HIS A 98 6.76 7.43 7.12
C HIS A 98 6.36 5.98 7.47
N ILE A 99 6.57 5.05 6.54
CA ILE A 99 6.20 3.64 6.70
C ILE A 99 7.40 2.69 6.66
N GLU A 100 8.57 3.16 6.24
CA GLU A 100 9.76 2.31 6.09
C GLU A 100 10.19 1.70 7.43
N ALA A 101 10.09 2.43 8.54
CA ALA A 101 10.52 1.96 9.86
C ALA A 101 9.48 1.09 10.59
N LEU A 102 8.34 0.79 9.98
CA LEU A 102 7.27 0.02 10.63
C LEU A 102 7.74 -1.42 10.91
N PRO A 103 7.84 -1.82 12.20
CA PRO A 103 8.57 -3.01 12.58
C PRO A 103 7.83 -4.32 12.27
N SER A 104 6.52 -4.25 12.01
CA SER A 104 5.65 -5.42 11.75
C SER A 104 5.11 -5.45 10.32
N LEU A 105 5.40 -4.44 9.49
CA LEU A 105 4.79 -4.29 8.17
C LEU A 105 5.21 -5.45 7.26
N HIS A 106 4.25 -6.28 6.92
CA HIS A 106 4.42 -7.53 6.19
C HIS A 106 3.94 -7.43 4.74
N PHE A 107 2.87 -6.66 4.54
CA PHE A 107 2.18 -6.52 3.27
C PHE A 107 1.92 -5.04 2.98
N LEU A 108 2.33 -4.60 1.79
CA LEU A 108 2.10 -3.24 1.30
C LEU A 108 1.43 -3.29 -0.08
N ASN A 109 0.21 -2.77 -0.17
CA ASN A 109 -0.50 -2.60 -1.43
C ASN A 109 -0.71 -1.12 -1.73
N LEU A 110 -0.14 -0.71 -2.86
CA LEU A 110 -0.22 0.63 -3.40
C LEU A 110 -1.02 0.57 -4.69
N ASP A 111 -2.21 1.14 -4.69
CA ASP A 111 -3.12 1.19 -5.84
C ASP A 111 -3.48 2.65 -6.10
N ASP A 112 -2.94 3.24 -7.17
CA ASP A 112 -3.03 4.69 -7.43
C ASP A 112 -2.71 5.55 -6.18
N ALA A 113 -1.69 5.11 -5.42
CA ALA A 113 -1.40 5.65 -4.10
C ALA A 113 -0.60 6.97 -4.12
N SER A 114 0.08 7.27 -5.23
CA SER A 114 0.87 8.49 -5.39
C SER A 114 0.86 8.98 -6.83
N VAL A 115 0.92 10.30 -7.00
CA VAL A 115 1.06 10.98 -8.30
C VAL A 115 2.53 11.21 -8.71
N ARG A 116 3.48 10.72 -7.91
CA ARG A 116 4.92 10.84 -8.21
C ARG A 116 5.31 9.93 -9.37
N GLU A 117 6.25 10.40 -10.17
CA GLU A 117 6.82 9.63 -11.28
C GLU A 117 7.84 8.58 -10.83
N GLU A 118 8.46 8.79 -9.67
CA GLU A 118 9.48 7.90 -9.13
C GLU A 118 9.17 7.54 -7.66
N LEU A 119 9.40 6.28 -7.32
CA LEU A 119 9.37 5.77 -5.95
C LEU A 119 10.74 5.17 -5.59
N CYS A 120 11.31 5.61 -4.47
CA CYS A 120 12.63 5.17 -4.01
C CYS A 120 12.53 4.53 -2.62
N PHE A 121 12.75 3.22 -2.57
CA PHE A 121 12.79 2.45 -1.34
C PHE A 121 14.23 2.45 -0.83
N SER A 122 14.54 3.38 0.08
CA SER A 122 15.90 3.62 0.58
C SER A 122 16.32 2.64 1.68
N SER A 123 15.44 2.37 2.65
CA SER A 123 15.77 1.52 3.81
C SER A 123 14.52 0.96 4.50
N GLY A 124 14.67 0.33 5.67
CA GLY A 124 13.60 0.20 6.66
C GLY A 124 12.66 -1.00 6.56
N PHE A 125 12.18 -1.38 5.37
CA PHE A 125 11.12 -2.39 5.15
C PHE A 125 11.57 -3.85 5.47
N VAL A 126 12.10 -4.07 6.67
CA VAL A 126 12.80 -5.28 7.11
C VAL A 126 11.85 -6.47 7.19
N LYS A 127 10.59 -6.30 7.58
CA LYS A 127 9.60 -7.39 7.67
C LYS A 127 8.74 -7.56 6.42
N LEU A 128 8.87 -6.68 5.43
CA LEU A 128 8.02 -6.70 4.25
C LEU A 128 8.29 -7.95 3.42
N ARG A 129 7.23 -8.74 3.17
CA ARG A 129 7.28 -9.96 2.34
C ARG A 129 6.51 -9.80 1.03
N TYR A 130 5.49 -8.95 1.01
CA TYR A 130 4.63 -8.75 -0.17
C TYR A 130 4.55 -7.26 -0.50
N LEU A 131 4.92 -6.91 -1.73
CA LEU A 131 4.83 -5.56 -2.25
C LEU A 131 4.06 -5.56 -3.56
N ARG A 132 3.05 -4.69 -3.64
CA ARG A 132 2.17 -4.62 -4.80
C ARG A 132 1.96 -3.17 -5.24
N PHE A 133 2.13 -2.96 -6.54
CA PHE A 133 1.82 -1.73 -7.25
C PHE A 133 0.69 -1.99 -8.24
N ARG A 134 -0.36 -1.18 -8.19
CA ARG A 134 -1.50 -1.23 -9.11
C ARG A 134 -1.84 0.17 -9.61
N ASN A 135 -2.26 0.25 -10.87
CA ASN A 135 -2.92 1.42 -11.47
C ASN A 135 -2.15 2.75 -11.33
N PHE A 136 -0.82 2.73 -11.30
CA PHE A 136 -0.05 3.97 -11.30
C PHE A 136 0.02 4.56 -12.72
N ALA A 137 -0.69 5.67 -12.91
CA ALA A 137 -0.71 6.37 -14.19
C ALA A 137 0.63 7.05 -14.53
N LEU A 138 1.35 7.57 -13.52
CA LEU A 138 2.54 8.41 -13.72
C LEU A 138 3.87 7.71 -13.38
N LEU A 139 3.83 6.61 -12.63
CA LEU A 139 5.02 5.91 -12.14
C LEU A 139 5.86 5.33 -13.28
N ASN A 140 7.00 5.97 -13.54
CA ASN A 140 7.91 5.59 -14.62
C ASN A 140 9.20 4.92 -14.13
N LYS A 141 9.51 5.00 -12.82
CA LYS A 141 10.70 4.41 -12.21
C LYS A 141 10.45 3.94 -10.78
N ILE A 142 10.99 2.78 -10.44
CA ILE A 142 11.06 2.25 -9.09
C ILE A 142 12.52 1.96 -8.77
N THR A 143 13.02 2.49 -7.66
CA THR A 143 14.37 2.24 -7.15
C THR A 143 14.29 1.49 -5.83
N ILE A 144 15.05 0.41 -5.70
CA ILE A 144 15.18 -0.40 -4.49
C ILE A 144 16.64 -0.38 -4.09
N GLU A 145 16.96 0.38 -3.04
CA GLU A 145 18.31 0.43 -2.52
C GLU A 145 18.69 -0.87 -1.80
N LYS A 146 20.00 -1.14 -1.75
CA LYS A 146 20.52 -2.34 -1.11
C LYS A 146 20.15 -2.35 0.38
N GLY A 147 19.41 -3.38 0.78
CA GLY A 147 18.99 -3.56 2.18
C GLY A 147 17.64 -2.92 2.51
N ALA A 148 16.95 -2.29 1.55
CA ALA A 148 15.65 -1.68 1.80
C ALA A 148 14.58 -2.70 2.23
N MET A 149 14.52 -3.85 1.56
CA MET A 149 13.51 -4.90 1.83
C MET A 149 14.13 -6.30 1.75
N PRO A 150 15.00 -6.68 2.71
CA PRO A 150 15.80 -7.91 2.65
C PRO A 150 14.98 -9.20 2.72
N ASN A 151 13.71 -9.11 3.14
CA ASN A 151 12.80 -10.25 3.28
C ASN A 151 11.67 -10.29 2.26
N LEU A 152 11.73 -9.49 1.19
CA LEU A 152 10.68 -9.50 0.18
C LEU A 152 10.63 -10.85 -0.56
N GLU A 153 9.44 -11.44 -0.61
CA GLU A 153 9.18 -12.74 -1.24
C GLU A 153 8.35 -12.62 -2.51
N PHE A 154 7.46 -11.63 -2.59
CA PHE A 154 6.62 -11.41 -3.76
C PHE A 154 6.54 -9.95 -4.18
N LEU A 155 6.73 -9.73 -5.49
CA LEU A 155 6.59 -8.42 -6.14
C LEU A 155 5.52 -8.47 -7.23
N ASP A 156 4.47 -7.67 -7.08
CA ASP A 156 3.34 -7.60 -8.01
C ASP A 156 3.26 -6.19 -8.62
N ILE A 157 3.44 -6.06 -9.93
CA ILE A 157 3.31 -4.79 -10.65
C ILE A 157 2.25 -4.96 -11.73
N ARG A 158 1.15 -4.21 -11.59
CA ARG A 158 0.01 -4.28 -12.50
C ARG A 158 -0.50 -2.93 -12.96
N SER A 159 -0.86 -2.83 -14.23
CA SER A 159 -1.46 -1.62 -14.79
C SER A 159 -0.59 -0.37 -14.59
N CYS A 160 0.74 -0.52 -14.61
CA CYS A 160 1.71 0.57 -14.53
C CYS A 160 2.26 0.83 -15.95
N MET A 161 1.47 1.51 -16.78
CA MET A 161 1.72 1.65 -18.22
C MET A 161 2.82 2.66 -18.58
N THR A 162 3.26 3.48 -17.62
CA THR A 162 4.37 4.43 -17.78
C THR A 162 5.73 3.88 -17.33
N LEU A 163 5.75 2.78 -16.57
CA LEU A 163 6.96 2.08 -16.15
C LEU A 163 7.62 1.44 -17.37
N LYS A 164 8.87 1.81 -17.66
CA LYS A 164 9.58 1.42 -18.91
C LYS A 164 10.62 0.33 -18.72
N THR A 165 11.07 0.11 -17.50
CA THR A 165 12.16 -0.82 -17.16
C THR A 165 11.87 -1.51 -15.85
N LEU A 166 12.55 -2.64 -15.64
CA LEU A 166 12.53 -3.40 -14.41
C LEU A 166 12.96 -2.50 -13.22
N PRO A 167 12.37 -2.64 -12.00
CA PRO A 167 12.82 -1.87 -10.83
C PRO A 167 14.32 -1.88 -10.66
N GLN A 168 14.94 -0.72 -10.52
CA GLN A 168 16.38 -0.59 -10.28
C GLN A 168 16.71 -1.22 -8.92
N GLY A 169 17.75 -2.06 -8.85
CA GLY A 169 18.13 -2.76 -7.63
C GLY A 169 17.30 -4.02 -7.31
N ILE A 170 16.48 -4.53 -8.24
CA ILE A 170 15.74 -5.79 -8.06
C ILE A 170 16.66 -6.96 -7.64
N GLU A 171 17.92 -6.93 -8.07
CA GLU A 171 18.93 -7.92 -7.76
C GLU A 171 19.22 -8.03 -6.26
N HIS A 172 18.97 -6.96 -5.50
CA HIS A 172 19.08 -6.91 -4.04
C HIS A 172 17.99 -7.71 -3.32
N LEU A 173 16.89 -8.05 -4.01
CA LEU A 173 15.80 -8.87 -3.50
C LEU A 173 16.22 -10.35 -3.50
N THR A 174 17.09 -10.72 -2.56
CA THR A 174 17.70 -12.05 -2.50
C THR A 174 16.75 -13.16 -2.09
N LYS A 175 15.68 -12.83 -1.36
CA LYS A 175 14.63 -13.75 -0.92
C LYS A 175 13.40 -13.76 -1.83
N LEU A 176 13.44 -13.06 -2.96
CA LEU A 176 12.31 -13.01 -3.90
C LEU A 176 12.03 -14.43 -4.42
N GLN A 177 10.80 -14.90 -4.22
CA GLN A 177 10.35 -16.24 -4.60
C GLN A 177 9.38 -16.20 -5.78
N GLY A 178 8.69 -15.09 -5.99
CA GLY A 178 7.79 -14.90 -7.12
C GLY A 178 7.63 -13.44 -7.51
N TYR A 179 7.21 -13.22 -8.74
CA TYR A 179 6.84 -11.90 -9.25
C TYR A 179 5.64 -12.02 -10.19
N ARG A 180 4.92 -10.92 -10.38
CA ARG A 180 3.89 -10.77 -11.40
C ARG A 180 4.05 -9.41 -12.07
N PHE A 181 4.24 -9.42 -13.39
CA PHE A 181 4.22 -8.22 -14.21
C PHE A 181 3.10 -8.36 -15.24
N ASP A 182 2.01 -7.63 -15.06
CA ASP A 182 0.84 -7.70 -15.94
C ASP A 182 0.33 -6.29 -16.28
N ASN A 183 -0.22 -6.13 -17.49
CA ASN A 183 -0.61 -4.82 -18.02
C ASN A 183 0.47 -3.72 -17.79
N VAL A 184 1.71 -4.04 -18.15
CA VAL A 184 2.87 -3.12 -18.12
C VAL A 184 3.17 -2.59 -19.52
N SER A 185 3.94 -1.49 -19.59
CA SER A 185 4.24 -0.84 -20.87
C SER A 185 4.92 -1.78 -21.88
N LYS A 186 4.72 -1.53 -23.17
CA LYS A 186 5.42 -2.27 -24.24
C LYS A 186 6.94 -2.17 -24.07
N LYS A 187 7.45 -0.99 -23.69
CA LYS A 187 8.88 -0.76 -23.44
C LYS A 187 9.42 -1.63 -22.30
N PHE A 188 8.67 -1.80 -21.22
CA PHE A 188 9.02 -2.71 -20.12
C PHE A 188 9.10 -4.16 -20.60
N ARG A 189 8.11 -4.60 -21.38
CA ARG A 189 8.11 -5.96 -21.92
C ARG A 189 9.28 -6.21 -22.86
N GLU A 190 9.68 -5.20 -23.62
CA GLU A 190 10.85 -5.24 -24.49
C GLU A 190 12.15 -5.20 -23.68
N SER A 191 12.21 -4.47 -22.57
CA SER A 191 13.42 -4.36 -21.75
C SER A 191 13.83 -5.69 -21.11
N ILE A 192 12.87 -6.52 -20.70
CA ILE A 192 13.13 -7.80 -20.03
C ILE A 192 13.28 -9.00 -20.99
N LYS A 193 12.86 -8.85 -22.25
CA LYS A 193 13.00 -9.88 -23.29
C LYS A 193 14.45 -10.05 -23.72
N GLU A 194 14.75 -11.16 -24.39
CA GLU A 194 16.07 -11.41 -24.97
C GLU A 194 16.53 -10.23 -25.85
N GLY A 195 17.77 -9.78 -25.63
CA GLY A 195 18.33 -8.56 -26.25
C GLY A 195 17.93 -7.24 -25.60
N GLY A 196 17.00 -7.24 -24.64
CA GLY A 196 16.59 -6.07 -23.87
C GLY A 196 17.57 -5.70 -22.76
N VAL A 197 17.55 -4.43 -22.34
CA VAL A 197 18.48 -3.86 -21.34
C VAL A 197 18.38 -4.50 -19.96
N ASP A 198 17.20 -5.01 -19.58
CA ASP A 198 16.94 -5.68 -18.31
C ASP A 198 17.00 -7.20 -18.40
N HIS A 199 17.26 -7.77 -19.58
CA HIS A 199 17.19 -9.21 -19.80
C HIS A 199 18.07 -10.01 -18.83
N ALA A 200 19.32 -9.61 -18.67
CA ALA A 200 20.25 -10.27 -17.76
C ALA A 200 19.78 -10.21 -16.29
N ARG A 201 19.19 -9.07 -15.89
CA ARG A 201 18.63 -8.87 -14.54
C ARG A 201 17.39 -9.72 -14.34
N MET A 202 16.53 -9.83 -15.37
CA MET A 202 15.35 -10.69 -15.38
C MET A 202 15.72 -12.16 -15.23
N LEU A 203 16.73 -12.66 -15.95
CA LEU A 203 17.20 -14.05 -15.82
C LEU A 203 17.67 -14.38 -14.39
N LEU A 204 18.30 -13.42 -13.70
CA LEU A 204 18.68 -13.58 -12.29
C LEU A 204 17.46 -13.72 -11.38
N VAL A 205 16.43 -12.91 -11.64
CA VAL A 205 15.14 -12.97 -10.94
C VAL A 205 14.44 -14.32 -11.20
N ASP A 206 14.33 -14.75 -12.45
CA ASP A 206 13.72 -16.02 -12.85
C ASP A 206 14.41 -17.22 -12.20
N LYS A 207 15.74 -17.20 -12.15
CA LYS A 207 16.53 -18.27 -11.52
C LYS A 207 16.26 -18.39 -10.02
N ARG A 208 15.92 -17.28 -9.34
CA ARG A 208 15.50 -17.29 -7.93
C ARG A 208 14.06 -17.75 -7.75
N CYS A 209 13.16 -17.30 -8.62
CA CYS A 209 11.71 -17.43 -8.44
C CYS A 209 11.12 -18.81 -8.79
N LYS A 210 11.91 -19.89 -8.68
CA LYS A 210 11.55 -21.25 -9.12
C LYS A 210 10.39 -21.92 -8.37
N LYS A 211 9.83 -21.29 -7.32
CA LYS A 211 8.89 -21.94 -6.40
C LYS A 211 7.42 -21.82 -6.83
N TYR A 212 7.04 -20.83 -7.64
CA TYR A 212 5.62 -20.55 -7.96
C TYR A 212 5.25 -20.72 -9.43
N THR A 213 5.96 -21.56 -10.19
CA THR A 213 5.62 -21.81 -11.60
C THR A 213 4.42 -22.75 -11.79
N ASN A 214 4.00 -23.51 -10.77
CA ASN A 214 2.92 -24.52 -10.90
C ASN A 214 1.91 -24.57 -9.74
N GLU A 215 2.03 -23.71 -8.73
CA GLU A 215 1.02 -23.58 -7.68
C GLU A 215 0.52 -22.15 -7.71
N SER A 216 -0.81 -22.00 -7.79
CA SER A 216 -1.51 -20.75 -7.53
C SER A 216 -0.82 -20.05 -6.36
N LEU A 217 -0.42 -18.79 -6.56
CA LEU A 217 0.16 -17.99 -5.49
C LEU A 217 -0.70 -18.17 -4.22
N PRO A 218 -0.12 -18.35 -3.03
CA PRO A 218 -0.85 -18.23 -1.77
C PRO A 218 -1.12 -16.74 -1.51
N ILE A 219 -1.62 -16.05 -2.53
CA ILE A 219 -2.55 -14.97 -2.36
C ILE A 219 -3.88 -15.71 -2.46
N GLU A 220 -4.24 -16.46 -1.41
CA GLU A 220 -5.65 -16.42 -1.06
C GLU A 220 -5.99 -14.93 -1.06
N ASP A 221 -6.97 -14.60 -1.91
CA ASP A 221 -7.56 -13.29 -1.93
C ASP A 221 -7.87 -12.87 -0.49
N PHE A 222 -6.98 -12.08 0.12
CA PHE A 222 -7.33 -11.26 1.28
C PHE A 222 -8.38 -10.20 0.88
N THR A 223 -8.84 -10.20 -0.38
CA THR A 223 -10.06 -9.53 -0.85
C THR A 223 -11.32 -10.39 -0.71
N HIS A 224 -11.24 -11.71 -0.49
CA HIS A 224 -12.41 -12.60 -0.44
C HIS A 224 -12.97 -12.89 0.96
N GLU A 225 -12.37 -12.37 2.04
CA GLU A 225 -13.06 -12.29 3.35
C GLU A 225 -13.81 -10.98 3.57
N PHE A 226 -13.72 -10.01 2.65
CA PHE A 226 -14.67 -8.89 2.62
C PHE A 226 -15.87 -9.31 1.78
N SER A 227 -16.72 -10.18 2.36
CA SER A 227 -18.08 -10.36 1.86
C SER A 227 -18.73 -8.99 1.69
N PHE A 228 -19.18 -8.74 0.47
CA PHE A 228 -20.18 -7.75 0.09
C PHE A 228 -20.97 -7.16 1.27
N CYS A 229 -20.73 -5.89 1.59
CA CYS A 229 -21.86 -4.98 1.73
C CYS A 229 -22.06 -4.32 0.38
N SER A 230 -22.78 -5.01 -0.50
CA SER A 230 -23.53 -4.34 -1.55
C SER A 230 -24.47 -3.36 -0.86
N ILE A 231 -24.24 -2.07 -1.04
CA ILE A 231 -25.27 -1.04 -0.88
C ILE A 231 -25.42 -0.38 -2.25
#